data_AF-A0A1I4D2H6-F1
#
_entry.id   AF-A0A1I4D2H6-F1
#
_cell.length_a   1.000
_cell.length_b   1.000
_cell.length_c   1.000
_cell.angle_alpha   90.00
_cell.angle_beta   90.00
_cell.angle_gamma   90.00
#
_symmetry.space_group_name_H-M   'P 1'
#
loop_
_entity.id
_entity.type
_entity.pdbx_description
1 polymer ?
#
loop_
_entity_poly.entity_id
_entity_poly.type
_entity_poly.pdbx_seq_one_letter_code
_entity_poly.pdbx_strand_id
1 'polypeptide(L)'
;MDYTEATYDSVDSWKTIILLYNSALKEINTKLEILNDEFQHVHRYNPIEHIKSRIKTPESIVKKLRRRGYESTIENMVKYVNDIAGIRVICSFTSDIYDIAEMLANQNDIKVLSIKDYIKNPKESGYKSYHMIVTVPIFLSDGCVDTKVEIQIRTVAMDFWASLEHKINYKFEGEAPEHIKRELFECAEMVSDLDAKMMSLNDEVRDFATAKESGMQEQIEQQKLAAERTLLKERMYGEAE
;
A
#
# COMPACT_ATOMS: atom_id res chain seq x y z
N MET A 1 28.06 -45.02 -15.83
CA MET A 1 28.75 -43.79 -15.40
C MET A 1 27.68 -42.93 -14.78
N ASP A 2 27.74 -42.86 -13.45
CA ASP A 2 26.71 -42.32 -12.59
C ASP A 2 26.44 -40.85 -12.88
N TYR A 3 25.16 -40.53 -13.06
CA TYR A 3 24.66 -39.18 -12.87
C TYR A 3 24.68 -38.93 -11.35
N THR A 4 25.72 -38.24 -10.88
CA THR A 4 25.73 -37.71 -9.52
C THR A 4 24.62 -36.67 -9.40
N GLU A 5 23.50 -37.07 -8.79
CA GLU A 5 22.58 -36.15 -8.12
C GLU A 5 23.41 -35.30 -7.16
N ALA A 6 23.76 -34.09 -7.59
CA ALA A 6 24.19 -33.07 -6.66
C ALA A 6 22.98 -32.70 -5.81
N THR A 7 22.86 -33.35 -4.65
CA THR A 7 22.04 -32.86 -3.54
C THR A 7 22.61 -31.51 -3.13
N TYR A 8 22.19 -30.45 -3.83
CA TYR A 8 22.31 -29.09 -3.34
C TYR A 8 21.61 -29.07 -2.00
N ASP A 9 22.35 -28.77 -0.95
CA ASP A 9 21.88 -28.84 0.42
C ASP A 9 20.60 -27.99 0.53
N SER A 10 19.50 -28.61 0.95
CA SER A 10 18.16 -27.95 0.99
C SER A 10 18.18 -26.64 1.77
N VAL A 11 19.12 -26.51 2.71
CA VAL A 11 19.39 -25.32 3.53
C VAL A 11 19.95 -24.16 2.70
N ASP A 12 20.86 -24.43 1.75
CA ASP A 12 21.44 -23.40 0.89
C ASP A 12 20.44 -22.93 -0.16
N SER A 13 19.64 -23.84 -0.70
CA SER A 13 18.55 -23.49 -1.62
C SER A 13 17.50 -22.60 -0.92
N TRP A 14 17.18 -22.87 0.35
CA TRP A 14 16.28 -22.03 1.14
C TRP A 14 16.84 -20.62 1.37
N LYS A 15 18.10 -20.50 1.80
CA LYS A 15 18.75 -19.20 2.01
C LYS A 15 18.75 -18.35 0.74
N THR A 16 19.03 -18.96 -0.41
CA THR A 16 18.99 -18.28 -1.72
C THR A 16 17.60 -17.74 -2.03
N ILE A 17 16.54 -18.50 -1.75
CA ILE A 17 15.18 -18.03 -1.98
C ILE A 17 14.79 -16.91 -1.02
N ILE A 18 15.15 -17.02 0.25
CA ILE A 18 14.89 -15.96 1.22
C ILE A 18 15.66 -14.69 0.84
N LEU A 19 16.89 -14.81 0.32
CA LEU A 19 17.62 -13.68 -0.24
C LEU A 19 16.84 -13.04 -1.39
N LEU A 20 16.36 -13.84 -2.34
CA LEU A 20 15.57 -13.37 -3.48
C LEU A 20 14.33 -12.59 -3.04
N TYR A 21 13.53 -13.13 -2.11
CA TYR A 21 12.34 -12.45 -1.60
C TYR A 21 12.68 -11.19 -0.76
N ASN A 22 13.80 -11.18 -0.04
CA ASN A 22 14.26 -9.96 0.65
C ASN A 22 14.67 -8.88 -0.35
N SER A 23 15.34 -9.23 -1.45
CA SER A 23 15.66 -8.30 -2.52
C SER A 23 14.39 -7.73 -3.16
N ALA A 24 13.38 -8.57 -3.41
CA ALA A 24 12.08 -8.13 -3.91
C ALA A 24 11.36 -7.17 -2.97
N LEU A 25 11.42 -7.41 -1.65
CA LEU A 25 10.89 -6.45 -0.67
C LEU A 25 11.61 -5.10 -0.73
N LYS A 26 12.94 -5.09 -0.90
CA LYS A 26 13.72 -3.84 -0.99
C LYS A 26 13.32 -3.05 -2.23
N GLU A 27 13.25 -3.68 -3.40
CA GLU A 27 12.87 -2.97 -4.63
C GLU A 27 11.48 -2.37 -4.55
N ILE A 28 10.48 -3.13 -4.10
CA ILE A 28 9.13 -2.60 -3.98
C ILE A 28 9.03 -1.52 -2.89
N ASN A 29 9.72 -1.67 -1.76
CA ASN A 29 9.75 -0.63 -0.73
C ASN A 29 10.34 0.67 -1.28
N THR A 30 11.47 0.62 -1.98
CA THR A 30 12.08 1.81 -2.59
C THR A 30 11.13 2.47 -3.60
N LYS A 31 10.42 1.68 -4.42
CA LYS A 31 9.42 2.22 -5.35
C LYS A 31 8.28 2.92 -4.60
N LEU A 32 7.76 2.32 -3.53
CA LEU A 32 6.72 2.91 -2.71
C LEU A 32 7.18 4.19 -2.00
N GLU A 33 8.42 4.21 -1.48
CA GLU A 33 9.02 5.39 -0.85
C GLU A 33 9.16 6.54 -1.86
N ILE A 34 9.62 6.25 -3.10
CA ILE A 34 9.71 7.26 -4.16
C ILE A 34 8.34 7.83 -4.51
N LEU A 35 7.31 6.98 -4.68
CA LEU A 35 5.95 7.43 -4.94
C LEU A 35 5.45 8.33 -3.81
N ASN A 36 5.80 7.98 -2.57
CA ASN A 36 5.43 8.75 -1.40
C ASN A 36 6.05 10.16 -1.38
N ASP A 37 7.36 10.23 -1.64
CA ASP A 37 8.12 11.47 -1.66
C ASP A 37 7.68 12.38 -2.82
N GLU A 38 7.37 11.80 -3.99
CA GLU A 38 6.82 12.51 -5.14
C GLU A 38 5.48 13.17 -4.80
N PHE A 39 4.57 12.42 -4.15
CA PHE A 39 3.29 12.97 -3.71
C PHE A 39 3.44 14.15 -2.75
N GLN A 40 4.35 14.02 -1.77
CA GLN A 40 4.61 15.11 -0.85
C GLN A 40 5.13 16.36 -1.58
N HIS A 41 5.96 16.18 -2.61
CA HIS A 41 6.52 17.28 -3.37
C HIS A 41 5.50 17.95 -4.29
N VAL A 42 4.71 17.17 -5.03
CA VAL A 42 3.78 17.66 -6.05
C VAL A 42 2.46 18.12 -5.43
N HIS A 43 1.92 17.37 -4.47
CA HIS A 43 0.59 17.56 -3.92
C HIS A 43 0.58 18.12 -2.49
N ARG A 44 1.75 18.37 -1.88
CA ARG A 44 1.91 18.82 -0.48
C ARG A 44 1.16 17.97 0.54
N TYR A 45 0.91 16.71 0.19
CA TYR A 45 0.15 15.75 0.97
C TYR A 45 0.85 14.40 0.88
N ASN A 46 0.91 13.71 2.02
CA ASN A 46 1.57 12.41 2.11
C ASN A 46 0.48 11.30 2.19
N PRO A 47 0.28 10.51 1.12
CA PRO A 47 -0.73 9.45 1.10
C PRO A 47 -0.36 8.24 1.95
N ILE A 48 0.93 7.98 2.23
CA ILE A 48 1.38 6.83 3.02
C ILE A 48 1.85 7.28 4.40
N GLU A 49 1.16 6.78 5.43
CA GLU A 49 1.53 6.98 6.83
C GLU A 49 2.73 6.11 7.22
N HIS A 50 2.70 4.84 6.81
CA HIS A 50 3.78 3.90 7.07
C HIS A 50 3.75 2.68 6.17
N ILE A 51 4.93 2.10 5.94
CA ILE A 51 5.12 0.86 5.19
C ILE A 51 5.69 -0.19 6.14
N LYS A 52 5.12 -1.40 6.15
CA LYS A 52 5.61 -2.55 6.92
C LYS A 52 5.89 -3.71 5.97
N SER A 53 7.14 -4.12 5.85
CA SER A 53 7.55 -5.29 5.08
C SER A 53 7.86 -6.48 5.99
N ARG A 54 7.54 -7.69 5.55
CA ARG A 54 7.91 -8.93 6.23
C ARG A 54 8.14 -10.08 5.26
N ILE A 55 8.98 -11.02 5.67
CA ILE A 55 9.08 -12.34 5.07
C ILE A 55 8.29 -13.33 5.94
N LYS A 56 7.52 -14.20 5.29
CA LYS A 56 6.76 -15.26 5.95
C LYS A 56 7.73 -16.29 6.55
N THR A 57 7.47 -16.72 7.79
CA THR A 57 8.34 -17.71 8.44
C THR A 57 8.26 -19.07 7.75
N PRO A 58 9.33 -19.89 7.77
CA PRO A 58 9.33 -21.22 7.17
C PRO A 58 8.16 -22.09 7.66
N GLU A 59 7.87 -22.07 8.96
CA GLU A 59 6.79 -22.86 9.58
C GLU A 59 5.43 -22.44 9.02
N SER A 60 5.23 -21.13 8.83
CA SER A 60 4.01 -20.58 8.26
C SER A 60 3.84 -20.91 6.78
N ILE A 61 4.94 -21.02 6.03
CA ILE A 61 4.96 -21.47 4.63
C ILE A 61 4.56 -22.94 4.55
N VAL A 62 5.20 -23.79 5.35
CA VAL A 62 4.90 -25.24 5.43
C VAL A 62 3.43 -25.47 5.83
N LYS A 63 2.94 -24.78 6.86
CA LYS A 63 1.53 -24.88 7.29
C LYS A 63 0.57 -24.49 6.16
N LYS A 64 0.91 -23.47 5.37
CA LYS A 64 0.07 -23.01 4.24
C LYS A 64 0.07 -23.99 3.07
N LEU A 65 1.20 -24.61 2.75
CA LEU A 65 1.31 -25.65 1.73
C LEU A 65 0.51 -26.89 2.12
N ARG A 66 0.72 -27.39 3.35
CA ARG A 66 -0.01 -28.57 3.87
C ARG A 66 -1.52 -28.37 3.90
N ARG A 67 -1.97 -27.19 4.36
CA ARG A 67 -3.41 -26.85 4.36
C ARG A 67 -4.03 -26.87 2.95
N ARG A 68 -3.23 -26.67 1.91
CA ARG A 68 -3.65 -26.71 0.51
C ARG A 68 -3.38 -28.07 -0.18
N GLY A 69 -2.90 -29.06 0.57
CA GLY A 69 -2.59 -30.39 0.05
C GLY A 69 -1.28 -30.49 -0.76
N TYR A 70 -0.39 -29.51 -0.65
CA TYR A 70 0.90 -29.52 -1.34
C TYR A 70 2.03 -30.03 -0.45
N GLU A 71 2.97 -30.75 -1.06
CA GLU A 71 4.22 -31.13 -0.41
C GLU A 71 5.08 -29.89 -0.08
N SER A 72 5.87 -30.01 0.98
CA SER A 72 6.72 -28.92 1.50
C SER A 72 8.04 -28.82 0.72
N THR A 73 7.95 -28.70 -0.59
CA THR A 73 9.11 -28.52 -1.48
C THR A 73 9.33 -27.05 -1.81
N ILE A 74 10.56 -26.72 -2.18
CA ILE A 74 10.95 -25.37 -2.59
C ILE A 74 10.18 -24.92 -3.85
N GLU A 75 10.03 -25.81 -4.82
CA GLU A 75 9.27 -25.53 -6.04
C GLU A 75 7.81 -25.17 -5.72
N ASN A 76 7.16 -25.99 -4.88
CA ASN A 76 5.77 -25.75 -4.47
C ASN A 76 5.62 -24.45 -3.68
N MET A 77 6.62 -24.09 -2.86
CA MET A 77 6.64 -22.82 -2.15
C MET A 77 6.57 -21.65 -3.15
N VAL A 78 7.50 -21.56 -4.10
CA VAL A 78 7.57 -20.45 -5.08
C VAL A 78 6.31 -20.42 -5.97
N LYS A 79 5.81 -21.59 -6.34
CA LYS A 79 4.64 -21.73 -7.22
C LYS A 79 3.33 -21.36 -6.54
N TYR A 80 3.07 -21.87 -5.34
CA TYR A 80 1.73 -21.83 -4.72
C TYR A 80 1.60 -20.82 -3.56
N VAL A 81 2.70 -20.34 -2.99
CA VAL A 81 2.67 -19.37 -1.88
C VAL A 81 2.96 -17.97 -2.40
N ASN A 82 1.91 -17.17 -2.54
CA ASN A 82 2.03 -15.83 -3.12
C ASN A 82 2.44 -14.74 -2.10
N ASP A 83 2.35 -15.03 -0.80
CA ASP A 83 2.60 -14.10 0.32
C ASP A 83 3.90 -14.43 1.08
N ILE A 84 4.93 -14.90 0.37
CA ILE A 84 6.25 -15.14 0.99
C ILE A 84 6.88 -13.78 1.34
N ALA A 85 6.97 -12.88 0.37
CA ALA A 85 7.21 -11.46 0.59
C ALA A 85 5.87 -10.75 0.74
N GLY A 86 5.68 -10.07 1.87
CA GLY A 86 4.47 -9.29 2.14
C GLY A 86 4.81 -7.86 2.52
N ILE A 87 4.20 -6.90 1.84
CA ILE A 87 4.27 -5.47 2.16
C ILE A 87 2.87 -5.02 2.57
N ARG A 88 2.82 -4.24 3.64
CA ARG A 88 1.62 -3.51 4.05
C ARG A 88 1.86 -2.03 3.90
N VAL A 89 1.03 -1.39 3.09
CA VAL A 89 1.02 0.06 2.91
C VAL A 89 -0.18 0.59 3.67
N ILE A 90 0.05 1.48 4.63
CA ILE A 90 -1.00 2.09 5.42
C ILE A 90 -1.13 3.53 4.98
N CYS A 91 -2.28 3.85 4.39
CA CYS A 91 -2.64 5.15 3.88
C CYS A 91 -3.50 5.92 4.89
N SER A 92 -3.57 7.25 4.74
CA SER A 92 -4.47 8.05 5.56
C SER A 92 -5.92 7.82 5.17
N PHE A 93 -6.23 7.79 3.86
CA PHE A 93 -7.59 7.66 3.35
C PHE A 93 -7.79 6.52 2.37
N THR A 94 -9.06 6.17 2.16
CA THR A 94 -9.45 5.10 1.22
C THR A 94 -9.20 5.50 -0.24
N SER A 95 -9.23 6.78 -0.62
CA SER A 95 -8.86 7.23 -1.97
C SER A 95 -7.41 6.92 -2.31
N ASP A 96 -6.51 7.23 -1.38
CA ASP A 96 -5.06 7.07 -1.55
C ASP A 96 -4.67 5.61 -1.80
N ILE A 97 -5.48 4.66 -1.30
CA ILE A 97 -5.30 3.23 -1.55
C ILE A 97 -5.32 2.93 -3.05
N TYR A 98 -6.28 3.50 -3.76
CA TYR A 98 -6.45 3.27 -5.19
C TYR A 98 -5.39 4.02 -5.99
N ASP A 99 -5.06 5.25 -5.60
CA ASP A 99 -4.02 6.05 -6.26
C ASP A 99 -2.66 5.35 -6.19
N ILE A 100 -2.25 4.88 -5.00
CA ILE A 100 -0.99 4.13 -4.83
C ILE A 100 -1.03 2.80 -5.58
N ALA A 101 -2.15 2.07 -5.56
CA ALA A 101 -2.29 0.82 -6.30
C ALA A 101 -2.12 1.02 -7.81
N GLU A 102 -2.76 2.05 -8.36
CA GLU A 102 -2.71 2.39 -9.78
C GLU A 102 -1.30 2.85 -10.19
N MET A 103 -0.69 3.75 -9.43
CA MET A 103 0.66 4.24 -9.72
C MET A 103 1.70 3.12 -9.69
N LEU A 104 1.57 2.19 -8.74
CA LEU A 104 2.47 1.04 -8.69
C LEU A 104 2.19 0.05 -9.85
N ALA A 105 0.93 -0.16 -10.21
CA ALA A 105 0.54 -1.03 -11.33
C ALA A 105 0.97 -0.48 -12.70
N ASN A 106 1.11 0.84 -12.82
CA ASN A 106 1.53 1.52 -14.06
C ASN A 106 3.05 1.53 -14.26
N GLN A 107 3.85 1.02 -13.32
CA GLN A 107 5.30 0.92 -13.51
C GLN A 107 5.67 -0.19 -14.51
N ASN A 108 6.56 0.13 -15.45
CA ASN A 108 6.90 -0.74 -16.58
C ASN A 108 7.49 -2.11 -16.18
N ASP A 109 8.13 -2.19 -15.02
CA ASP A 109 8.80 -3.37 -14.49
C ASP A 109 7.97 -4.12 -13.44
N ILE A 110 6.76 -3.66 -13.16
CA ILE A 110 5.82 -4.33 -12.26
C ILE A 110 4.74 -5.02 -13.09
N LYS A 111 4.54 -6.32 -12.83
CA LYS A 111 3.44 -7.07 -13.42
C LYS A 111 2.43 -7.48 -12.36
N VAL A 112 1.20 -6.99 -12.48
CA VAL A 112 0.09 -7.37 -11.60
C VAL A 112 -0.41 -8.76 -11.97
N LEU A 113 -0.34 -9.69 -11.03
CA LEU A 113 -0.82 -11.07 -11.19
C LEU A 113 -2.27 -11.25 -10.74
N SER A 114 -2.68 -10.56 -9.67
CA SER A 114 -4.02 -10.69 -9.09
C SER A 114 -4.34 -9.49 -8.22
N ILE A 115 -5.58 -9.02 -8.30
CA ILE A 115 -6.15 -8.02 -7.40
C ILE A 115 -7.34 -8.65 -6.67
N LYS A 116 -7.45 -8.39 -5.37
CA LYS A 116 -8.63 -8.69 -4.55
C LYS A 116 -9.01 -7.47 -3.75
N ASP A 117 -10.12 -6.86 -4.13
CA ASP A 117 -10.64 -5.66 -3.51
C ASP A 117 -11.66 -6.02 -2.42
N TYR A 118 -11.17 -6.20 -1.19
CA TYR A 118 -12.04 -6.41 -0.03
C TYR A 118 -12.57 -5.10 0.56
N ILE A 119 -12.25 -3.95 -0.04
CA ILE A 119 -12.89 -2.67 0.35
C ILE A 119 -14.27 -2.62 -0.28
N LYS A 120 -14.37 -2.94 -1.58
CA LYS A 120 -15.65 -3.05 -2.29
C LYS A 120 -16.44 -4.31 -1.92
N ASN A 121 -15.75 -5.44 -1.73
CA ASN A 121 -16.38 -6.71 -1.37
C ASN A 121 -15.78 -7.26 -0.07
N PRO A 122 -16.17 -6.70 1.10
CA PRO A 122 -15.67 -7.14 2.40
C PRO A 122 -15.94 -8.62 2.63
N LYS A 123 -15.10 -9.27 3.44
CA LYS A 123 -15.41 -10.65 3.88
C LYS A 123 -16.57 -10.64 4.87
N GLU A 124 -17.18 -11.81 5.05
CA GLU A 124 -18.21 -12.03 6.08
C GLU A 124 -17.76 -11.61 7.49
N SER A 125 -16.46 -11.68 7.80
CA SER A 125 -15.93 -11.21 9.08
C SER A 125 -15.90 -9.69 9.25
N GLY A 126 -16.25 -8.91 8.22
CA GLY A 126 -16.07 -7.45 8.19
C GLY A 126 -14.69 -6.99 7.71
N TYR A 127 -13.81 -7.92 7.33
CA TYR A 127 -12.46 -7.61 6.89
C TYR A 127 -12.44 -6.81 5.58
N LYS A 128 -11.75 -5.65 5.63
CA LYS A 128 -11.47 -4.76 4.49
C LYS A 128 -9.96 -4.55 4.29
N SER A 129 -9.53 -4.60 3.04
CA SER A 129 -8.17 -4.31 2.57
C SER A 129 -8.12 -4.43 1.06
N TYR A 130 -7.22 -3.71 0.40
CA TYR A 130 -6.92 -3.92 -1.01
C TYR A 130 -5.69 -4.84 -1.14
N HIS A 131 -5.84 -6.00 -1.77
CA HIS A 131 -4.73 -6.96 -1.96
C HIS A 131 -4.31 -6.98 -3.41
N MET A 132 -3.04 -6.76 -3.66
CA MET A 132 -2.41 -6.86 -4.96
C MET A 132 -1.24 -7.83 -4.90
N ILE A 133 -1.22 -8.81 -5.79
CA ILE A 133 -0.07 -9.70 -5.98
C ILE A 133 0.64 -9.22 -7.23
N VAL A 134 1.90 -8.85 -7.09
CA VAL A 134 2.75 -8.40 -8.20
C VAL A 134 3.96 -9.31 -8.38
N THR A 135 4.59 -9.24 -9.53
CA THR A 135 5.96 -9.72 -9.75
C THR A 135 6.87 -8.57 -10.13
N VAL A 136 8.09 -8.62 -9.61
CA VAL A 136 9.18 -7.67 -9.90
C VAL A 136 10.43 -8.46 -10.31
N PRO A 137 11.15 -8.04 -11.37
CA PRO A 137 12.35 -8.71 -11.83
C PRO A 137 13.54 -8.44 -10.90
N ILE A 138 14.09 -9.48 -10.27
CA ILE A 138 15.27 -9.35 -9.39
C ILE A 138 16.52 -9.78 -10.13
N PHE A 139 17.44 -8.83 -10.28
CA PHE A 139 18.73 -9.04 -10.93
C PHE A 139 19.78 -9.53 -9.93
N LEU A 140 20.19 -10.79 -10.08
CA LEU A 140 21.28 -11.43 -9.34
C LEU A 140 22.53 -11.54 -10.23
N SER A 141 23.64 -12.03 -9.67
CA SER A 141 24.91 -12.18 -10.38
C SER A 141 24.85 -13.09 -11.61
N ASP A 142 23.93 -14.05 -11.61
CA ASP A 142 23.81 -15.15 -12.57
C ASP A 142 22.50 -15.13 -13.39
N GLY A 143 21.63 -14.13 -13.17
CA GLY A 143 20.39 -14.03 -13.93
C GLY A 143 19.37 -13.05 -13.36
N CYS A 144 18.21 -13.00 -14.00
CA CYS A 144 17.05 -12.23 -13.56
C CYS A 144 15.91 -13.19 -13.21
N VAL A 145 15.29 -13.01 -12.05
CA VAL A 145 14.20 -13.86 -11.56
C VAL A 145 13.01 -13.00 -11.14
N ASP A 146 11.88 -13.19 -11.82
CA ASP A 146 10.60 -12.59 -11.44
C ASP A 146 10.12 -13.12 -10.09
N THR A 147 10.03 -12.24 -9.11
CA THR A 147 9.73 -12.61 -7.72
C THR A 147 8.40 -12.02 -7.29
N LYS A 148 7.54 -12.86 -6.70
CA LYS A 148 6.20 -12.45 -6.25
C LYS A 148 6.26 -11.64 -4.95
N VAL A 149 5.48 -10.58 -4.87
CA VAL A 149 5.25 -9.81 -3.65
C VAL A 149 3.74 -9.60 -3.47
N GLU A 150 3.23 -9.90 -2.28
CA GLU A 150 1.87 -9.53 -1.89
C GLU A 150 1.90 -8.16 -1.22
N ILE A 151 1.13 -7.22 -1.79
CA ILE A 151 0.99 -5.86 -1.28
C ILE A 151 -0.44 -5.71 -0.75
N GLN A 152 -0.54 -5.39 0.53
CA GLN A 152 -1.81 -5.14 1.21
C GLN A 152 -1.89 -3.65 1.52
N ILE A 153 -2.79 -2.94 0.86
CA ILE A 153 -2.99 -1.51 1.04
C ILE A 153 -4.27 -1.30 1.88
N ARG A 154 -4.18 -0.44 2.90
CA ARG A 154 -5.19 -0.26 3.94
C ARG A 154 -5.20 1.17 4.45
N THR A 155 -6.32 1.62 5.02
CA THR A 155 -6.30 2.80 5.90
C THR A 155 -5.77 2.44 7.28
N VAL A 156 -5.47 3.46 8.09
CA VAL A 156 -5.11 3.30 9.51
C VAL A 156 -6.19 2.52 10.26
N ALA A 157 -7.47 2.84 10.01
CA ALA A 157 -8.62 2.21 10.64
C ALA A 157 -8.72 0.71 10.29
N MET A 158 -8.55 0.38 9.00
CA MET A 158 -8.52 -1.01 8.52
C MET A 158 -7.34 -1.81 9.10
N ASP A 159 -6.14 -1.22 9.20
CA ASP A 159 -4.98 -1.92 9.79
C ASP A 159 -5.16 -2.19 11.28
N PHE A 160 -5.75 -1.23 12.02
CA PHE A 160 -6.06 -1.39 13.43
C PHE A 160 -7.00 -2.58 13.67
N TRP A 161 -8.15 -2.59 13.00
CA TRP A 161 -9.14 -3.65 13.17
C TRP A 161 -8.59 -5.01 12.74
N ALA A 162 -7.95 -5.10 11.56
CA ALA A 162 -7.40 -6.36 11.06
C ALA A 162 -6.25 -6.91 11.92
N SER A 163 -5.48 -6.04 12.57
CA SER A 163 -4.43 -6.47 13.49
C SER A 163 -5.00 -7.04 14.79
N LEU A 164 -6.12 -6.50 15.28
CA LEU A 164 -6.85 -7.01 16.44
C LEU A 164 -7.51 -8.35 16.12
N GLU A 165 -8.28 -8.43 15.03
CA GLU A 165 -8.96 -9.64 14.57
C GLU A 165 -7.97 -10.78 14.39
N HIS A 166 -6.84 -10.53 13.75
CA HIS A 166 -5.83 -11.57 13.51
C HIS A 166 -5.23 -12.08 14.82
N LYS A 167 -4.99 -11.21 15.81
CA LYS A 167 -4.47 -11.64 17.13
C LYS A 167 -5.48 -12.50 17.88
N ILE A 168 -6.76 -12.16 17.80
CA ILE A 168 -7.84 -12.91 18.45
C ILE A 168 -8.01 -14.26 17.77
N ASN A 169 -8.17 -14.28 16.45
CA ASN A 169 -8.31 -15.52 15.69
C ASN A 169 -7.11 -16.45 15.84
N TYR A 170 -5.90 -15.91 15.96
CA TYR A 170 -4.71 -16.72 16.23
C TYR A 170 -4.76 -17.38 17.61
N LYS A 171 -5.22 -16.68 18.65
CA LYS A 171 -5.35 -17.24 20.01
C LYS A 171 -6.38 -18.37 20.10
N PHE A 172 -7.44 -18.29 19.30
CA PHE A 172 -8.50 -19.29 19.27
C PHE A 172 -8.31 -20.36 18.17
N GLU A 173 -7.17 -20.36 17.47
CA GLU A 173 -6.91 -21.23 16.32
C GLU A 173 -7.99 -21.18 15.21
N GLY A 174 -8.77 -20.10 15.15
CA GLY A 174 -9.90 -19.94 14.24
C GLY A 174 -11.26 -20.35 14.81
N GLU A 175 -11.32 -20.91 16.02
CA GLU A 175 -12.54 -21.34 16.71
C GLU A 175 -12.97 -20.33 17.79
N ALA A 176 -12.95 -19.03 17.45
CA ALA A 176 -13.45 -18.01 18.36
C ALA A 176 -14.95 -18.23 18.66
N PRO A 177 -15.42 -18.02 19.90
CA PRO A 177 -16.84 -18.11 20.23
C PRO A 177 -17.68 -17.14 19.38
N GLU A 178 -18.92 -17.54 19.03
CA GLU A 178 -19.79 -16.72 18.15
C GLU A 178 -20.08 -15.32 18.68
N HIS A 179 -20.18 -15.14 19.99
CA HIS A 179 -20.36 -13.80 20.58
C HIS A 179 -19.16 -12.88 20.29
N ILE A 180 -17.92 -13.41 20.32
CA ILE A 180 -16.71 -12.65 19.99
C ILE A 180 -16.67 -12.31 18.51
N LYS A 181 -17.04 -13.26 17.64
CA LYS A 181 -17.11 -13.00 16.18
C LYS A 181 -18.11 -11.89 15.86
N ARG A 182 -19.28 -11.90 16.50
CA ARG A 182 -20.29 -10.85 16.35
C ARG A 182 -19.78 -9.50 16.82
N GLU A 183 -19.16 -9.43 18.01
CA GLU A 183 -18.58 -8.17 18.49
C GLU A 183 -17.46 -7.65 17.57
N LEU A 184 -16.62 -8.54 17.03
CA LEU A 184 -15.61 -8.15 16.05
C LEU A 184 -16.22 -7.60 14.77
N PHE A 185 -17.31 -8.18 14.29
CA PHE A 185 -18.04 -7.69 13.13
C PHE A 185 -18.64 -6.30 13.39
N GLU A 186 -19.32 -6.10 14.52
CA GLU A 186 -19.85 -4.80 14.92
C GLU A 186 -18.74 -3.74 15.05
N CYS A 187 -17.58 -4.13 15.57
CA CYS A 187 -16.39 -3.27 15.58
C CYS A 187 -15.90 -2.93 14.18
N ALA A 188 -16.01 -3.86 13.22
CA ALA A 188 -15.62 -3.61 11.83
C ALA A 188 -16.53 -2.55 11.19
N GLU A 189 -17.83 -2.59 11.46
CA GLU A 189 -18.81 -1.61 10.99
C GLU A 189 -18.51 -0.22 11.57
N MET A 190 -18.32 -0.13 12.89
CA MET A 190 -17.97 1.13 13.55
C MET A 190 -16.66 1.75 13.01
N VAL A 191 -15.65 0.92 12.79
CA VAL A 191 -14.37 1.36 12.21
C VAL A 191 -14.57 1.86 10.77
N SER A 192 -15.43 1.21 9.99
CA SER A 192 -15.76 1.65 8.64
C SER A 192 -16.50 2.98 8.62
N ASP A 193 -17.45 3.19 9.52
CA ASP A 193 -18.19 4.45 9.61
C ASP A 193 -17.29 5.60 10.03
N LEU A 194 -16.37 5.34 10.97
CA LEU A 194 -15.36 6.30 11.38
C LEU A 194 -14.44 6.69 10.20
N ASP A 195 -13.94 5.71 9.45
CA ASP A 195 -13.07 5.93 8.28
C ASP A 195 -13.79 6.78 7.22
N ALA A 196 -15.05 6.46 6.91
CA ALA A 196 -15.86 7.23 5.96
C ALA A 196 -16.13 8.66 6.44
N LYS A 197 -16.40 8.86 7.73
CA LYS A 197 -16.60 10.19 8.30
C LYS A 197 -15.31 11.03 8.27
N MET A 198 -14.16 10.42 8.57
CA MET A 198 -12.87 11.10 8.48
C MET A 198 -12.53 11.50 7.04
N MET A 199 -12.86 10.65 6.06
CA MET A 199 -12.71 10.99 4.64
C MET A 199 -13.57 12.21 4.26
N SER A 200 -14.86 12.21 4.62
CA SER A 200 -15.74 13.35 4.34
C SER A 200 -15.23 14.66 4.94
N LEU A 201 -14.74 14.61 6.19
CA LEU A 201 -14.15 15.79 6.84
C LEU A 201 -12.88 16.28 6.13
N ASN A 202 -12.05 15.36 5.64
CA ASN A 202 -10.86 15.71 4.88
C ASN A 202 -11.21 16.38 3.54
N ASP A 203 -12.22 15.88 2.84
CA ASP A 203 -12.71 16.48 1.60
C ASP A 203 -13.23 17.91 1.85
N GLU A 204 -14.05 18.10 2.90
CA GLU A 204 -14.50 19.43 3.32
C GLU A 204 -13.32 20.37 3.62
N VAL A 205 -12.33 19.92 4.39
CA VAL A 205 -11.14 20.72 4.73
C VAL A 205 -10.33 21.09 3.47
N ARG A 206 -10.19 20.17 2.50
CA ARG A 206 -9.52 20.42 1.22
C ARG A 206 -10.27 21.45 0.38
N ASP A 207 -11.60 21.37 0.33
CA ASP A 207 -12.44 22.34 -0.38
C ASP A 207 -12.32 23.74 0.24
N PHE A 208 -12.35 23.83 1.57
CA PHE A 208 -12.14 25.10 2.29
C PHE A 208 -10.74 25.68 2.05
N ALA A 209 -9.70 24.85 2.04
CA ALA A 209 -8.34 25.29 1.77
C ALA A 209 -8.20 25.85 0.34
N THR A 210 -8.75 25.13 -0.65
CA THR A 210 -8.71 25.51 -2.07
C THR A 210 -9.47 26.81 -2.33
N ALA A 211 -10.66 26.97 -1.74
CA ALA A 211 -11.45 28.19 -1.84
C ALA A 211 -10.73 29.40 -1.22
N LYS A 212 -10.05 29.20 -0.09
CA LYS A 212 -9.26 30.25 0.57
C LYS A 212 -8.03 30.65 -0.24
N GLU A 213 -7.32 29.70 -0.83
CA GLU A 213 -6.18 29.99 -1.72
C GLU A 213 -6.61 30.75 -2.97
N SER A 214 -7.71 30.33 -3.60
CA SER A 214 -8.27 31.00 -4.79
C SER A 214 -8.68 32.44 -4.48
N GLY A 215 -9.40 32.66 -3.36
CA GLY A 215 -9.77 34.01 -2.93
C GLY A 215 -8.57 34.91 -2.59
N MET A 216 -7.50 34.33 -2.04
CA MET A 216 -6.27 35.07 -1.76
C MET A 216 -5.51 35.43 -3.05
N GLN A 217 -5.48 34.53 -4.03
CA GLN A 217 -4.91 34.81 -5.35
C GLN A 217 -5.67 35.92 -6.09
N GLU A 218 -7.01 35.88 -6.10
CA GLU A 218 -7.82 36.95 -6.69
C GLU A 218 -7.58 38.30 -6.04
N GLN A 219 -7.42 38.36 -4.71
CA GLN A 219 -7.08 39.60 -4.01
C GLN A 219 -5.70 40.14 -4.40
N ILE A 220 -4.70 39.28 -4.54
CA ILE A 220 -3.35 39.67 -4.97
C ILE A 220 -3.37 40.20 -6.41
N GLU A 221 -4.11 39.54 -7.31
CA GLU A 221 -4.31 39.96 -8.70
C GLU A 221 -4.93 41.36 -8.77
N GLN A 222 -6.01 41.59 -8.01
CA GLN A 222 -6.69 42.88 -7.98
C GLN A 222 -5.81 44.00 -7.40
N GLN A 223 -5.02 43.71 -6.36
CA GLN A 223 -4.07 44.69 -5.81
C GLN A 223 -2.98 45.05 -6.81
N LYS A 224 -2.44 44.08 -7.57
CA LYS A 224 -1.46 44.35 -8.63
C LYS A 224 -2.04 45.23 -9.74
N LEU A 225 -3.24 44.89 -10.23
CA LEU A 225 -3.96 45.68 -11.24
C LEU A 225 -4.25 47.12 -10.77
N ALA A 226 -4.62 47.29 -9.50
CA ALA A 226 -4.86 48.61 -8.90
C ALA A 226 -3.57 49.43 -8.77
N ALA A 227 -2.45 48.79 -8.40
CA ALA A 227 -1.14 49.43 -8.33
C ALA A 227 -0.64 49.86 -9.71
N GLU A 228 -0.77 49.02 -10.73
CA GLU A 228 -0.41 49.36 -12.12
C GLU A 228 -1.23 50.53 -12.67
N ARG A 229 -2.55 50.55 -12.41
CA ARG A 229 -3.41 51.68 -12.81
C ARG A 229 -3.01 52.98 -12.14
N THR A 230 -2.58 52.93 -10.87
CA THR A 230 -2.10 54.10 -10.13
C THR A 230 -0.80 54.63 -10.75
N LEU A 231 0.17 53.75 -11.01
CA LEU A 231 1.44 54.09 -11.66
C LEU A 231 1.25 54.67 -13.08
N LEU A 232 0.31 54.13 -13.86
CA LEU A 232 -0.04 54.65 -15.19
C LEU A 232 -0.64 56.06 -15.10
N LYS A 233 -1.52 56.31 -14.13
CA LYS A 233 -2.06 57.66 -13.89
C LYS A 233 -0.95 58.63 -13.48
N GLU A 234 -0.07 58.25 -12.56
CA GLU A 234 1.05 59.10 -12.13
C GLU A 234 1.98 59.45 -13.30
N ARG A 235 2.26 58.49 -14.21
CA ARG A 235 3.03 58.77 -15.43
C ARG A 235 2.30 59.67 -16.43
N MET A 236 0.99 59.52 -16.58
CA MET A 236 0.21 60.34 -17.51
C MET A 236 -0.02 61.78 -17.03
N TYR A 237 -0.10 62.01 -15.72
CA TYR A 237 -0.35 63.33 -15.14
C TYR A 237 0.91 64.02 -14.60
N GLY A 238 2.05 63.31 -14.50
CA GLY A 238 3.34 63.85 -14.05
C GLY A 238 4.17 64.55 -15.14
N GLU A 239 3.76 64.54 -16.41
CA GLU A 239 4.44 65.25 -17.51
C GLU A 239 3.85 66.65 -17.80
N ALA A 240 3.01 67.20 -16.91
CA ALA A 240 2.31 68.47 -17.10
C ALA A 240 2.86 69.67 -16.28
N GLU A 241 4.04 69.54 -15.67
CA GLU A 241 4.81 70.66 -15.06
C GLU A 241 6.13 70.88 -15.81
#